data_AF-A0A5Q4E3H8-F1
#
_entry.id   AF-A0A5Q4E3H8-F1
#
_cell.length_a   1.000
_cell.length_b   1.000
_cell.length_c   1.000
_cell.angle_alpha   90.00
_cell.angle_beta   90.00
_cell.angle_gamma   90.00
#
_symmetry.space_group_name_H-M   'P 1'
#
loop_
_entity.id
_entity.type
_entity.pdbx_description
1 polymer ?
#
loop_
_entity_poly.entity_id
_entity_poly.type
_entity_poly.pdbx_seq_one_letter_code
_entity_poly.pdbx_strand_id
1 'polypeptide(L)'
;MQTLNIKTHRKGRSYENPHFFILNKGLNSGKPLRQPCANCFVIQFSDIDTMEKTFWMIFGLWRSKSFHPLLRGSVIPFINLDDLKACISQAITTLSRNPDQFHKNVKTLRSLEELEKQYKTNLLLIESARKAIFYQCIVKR
;
A
#
# COMPACT_ATOMS: atom_id res chain seq x y z
N MET A 1 -6.67 -20.94 -11.98
CA MET A 1 -6.40 -19.95 -10.91
C MET A 1 -4.91 -19.72 -10.86
N GLN A 2 -4.41 -18.48 -11.05
CA GLN A 2 -2.99 -18.20 -10.84
C GLN A 2 -2.69 -18.27 -9.34
N THR A 3 -1.82 -19.19 -8.93
CA THR A 3 -1.46 -19.37 -7.52
C THR A 3 -0.42 -18.35 -7.13
N LEU A 4 -0.84 -17.28 -6.44
CA LEU A 4 0.10 -16.29 -5.91
C LEU A 4 0.90 -16.88 -4.74
N ASN A 5 2.23 -16.73 -4.79
CA ASN A 5 3.13 -17.14 -3.72
C ASN A 5 3.12 -16.08 -2.60
N ILE A 6 2.04 -16.07 -1.80
CA ILE A 6 1.87 -15.20 -0.63
C ILE A 6 2.09 -16.00 0.66
N LYS A 7 3.01 -15.53 1.49
CA LYS A 7 3.40 -16.17 2.77
C LYS A 7 3.58 -15.12 3.86
N THR A 8 3.56 -15.55 5.12
CA THR A 8 3.92 -14.70 6.25
C THR A 8 5.41 -14.39 6.25
N HIS A 9 5.75 -13.09 6.30
CA HIS A 9 7.14 -12.67 6.41
C HIS A 9 7.69 -13.02 7.81
N ARG A 10 8.93 -13.50 7.86
CA ARG A 10 9.66 -13.76 9.11
C ARG A 10 10.85 -12.81 9.21
N LYS A 11 11.02 -12.20 10.38
CA LYS A 11 12.14 -11.31 10.66
C LYS A 11 13.48 -12.01 10.37
N GLY A 12 14.39 -11.33 9.69
CA GLY A 12 15.70 -11.86 9.30
C GLY A 12 15.72 -12.67 7.99
N ARG A 13 14.56 -12.84 7.33
CA ARG A 13 14.50 -13.52 6.02
C ARG A 13 14.68 -12.54 4.86
N SER A 14 15.63 -12.81 3.99
CA SER A 14 15.80 -12.15 2.68
C SER A 14 15.06 -12.92 1.58
N TYR A 15 14.78 -12.25 0.47
CA TYR A 15 14.14 -12.83 -0.71
C TYR A 15 14.88 -12.34 -1.95
N GLU A 16 15.30 -13.28 -2.80
CA GLU A 16 16.05 -12.99 -4.03
C GLU A 16 15.14 -12.58 -5.18
N ASN A 17 13.98 -13.24 -5.30
CA ASN A 17 13.00 -12.94 -6.32
C ASN A 17 12.35 -11.56 -6.11
N PRO A 18 11.90 -10.87 -7.19
CA PRO A 18 11.08 -9.67 -7.08
C PRO A 18 9.92 -9.86 -6.11
N HIS A 19 9.79 -8.98 -5.12
CA HIS A 19 8.81 -9.12 -4.06
C HIS A 19 8.40 -7.77 -3.48
N PHE A 20 7.25 -7.76 -2.82
CA PHE A 20 6.85 -6.68 -1.94
C PHE A 20 6.11 -7.25 -0.73
N PHE A 21 5.81 -6.38 0.23
CA PHE A 21 5.18 -6.75 1.49
C PHE A 21 3.77 -6.20 1.58
N ILE A 22 2.92 -6.85 2.38
CA ILE A 22 1.54 -6.41 2.62
C ILE A 22 1.32 -6.37 4.13
N LEU A 23 0.96 -5.20 4.67
CA LEU A 23 0.67 -5.05 6.10
C LEU A 23 -0.55 -5.90 6.47
N ASN A 24 -0.50 -6.64 7.58
CA ASN A 24 -1.62 -7.50 7.98
C ASN A 24 -2.31 -7.12 9.30
N LYS A 25 -1.80 -6.09 10.02
CA LYS A 25 -2.39 -5.58 11.27
C LYS A 25 -2.69 -4.08 11.22
N GLY A 26 -3.69 -3.69 12.01
CA GLY A 26 -4.19 -2.34 12.15
C GLY A 26 -5.19 -1.94 11.06
N LEU A 27 -5.63 -0.68 11.12
CA LEU A 27 -6.56 -0.11 10.14
C LEU A 27 -5.97 0.05 8.74
N ASN A 28 -4.65 -0.09 8.61
CA ASN A 28 -3.93 -0.08 7.32
C ASN A 28 -3.71 -1.50 6.76
N SER A 29 -4.35 -2.52 7.31
CA SER A 29 -4.24 -3.90 6.80
C SER A 29 -4.60 -3.98 5.32
N GLY A 30 -3.82 -4.75 4.56
CA GLY A 30 -3.89 -4.84 3.10
C GLY A 30 -3.04 -3.80 2.36
N LYS A 31 -2.43 -2.83 3.05
CA LYS A 31 -1.53 -1.84 2.43
C LYS A 31 -0.27 -2.52 1.88
N PRO A 32 0.05 -2.34 0.58
CA PRO A 32 1.31 -2.83 0.04
C PRO A 32 2.46 -1.91 0.45
N LEU A 33 3.62 -2.50 0.70
CA LEU A 33 4.82 -1.88 1.27
C LEU A 33 6.05 -2.32 0.49
N ARG A 34 6.99 -1.38 0.28
CA ARG A 34 8.28 -1.66 -0.37
C ARG A 34 9.31 -2.27 0.58
N GLN A 35 9.18 -2.01 1.86
CA GLN A 35 10.06 -2.51 2.90
C GLN A 35 9.29 -3.42 3.87
N PRO A 36 9.94 -4.43 4.46
CA PRO A 36 9.31 -5.29 5.45
C PRO A 36 8.97 -4.50 6.72
N CYS A 37 7.93 -4.92 7.41
CA CYS A 37 7.59 -4.41 8.74
C CYS A 37 7.11 -5.57 9.63
N ALA A 38 6.89 -5.30 10.92
CA ALA A 38 6.30 -6.30 11.81
C ALA A 38 4.87 -6.62 11.36
N ASN A 39 4.51 -7.92 11.37
CA ASN A 39 3.19 -8.39 10.97
C ASN A 39 2.87 -7.98 9.51
N CYS A 40 3.64 -8.52 8.58
CA CYS A 40 3.36 -8.40 7.16
C CYS A 40 3.41 -9.77 6.46
N PHE A 41 2.73 -9.84 5.34
CA PHE A 41 2.91 -10.90 4.36
C PHE A 41 3.96 -10.47 3.34
N VAL A 42 4.57 -11.44 2.67
CA VAL A 42 5.41 -11.25 1.49
C VAL A 42 4.73 -11.92 0.31
N ILE A 43 4.80 -11.27 -0.84
CA ILE A 43 4.38 -11.84 -2.13
C ILE A 43 5.57 -11.79 -3.09
N GLN A 44 5.84 -12.92 -3.74
CA GLN A 44 7.00 -13.08 -4.63
C GLN A 44 6.54 -13.33 -6.08
N PHE A 45 7.32 -12.81 -7.03
CA PHE A 45 7.07 -12.89 -8.46
C PHE A 45 8.32 -13.37 -9.20
N SER A 46 8.14 -13.87 -10.43
CA SER A 46 9.25 -14.18 -11.33
C SER A 46 9.74 -12.95 -12.10
N ASP A 47 8.88 -11.92 -12.24
CA ASP A 47 9.11 -10.75 -13.09
C ASP A 47 8.72 -9.45 -12.37
N ILE A 48 9.48 -8.38 -12.64
CA ILE A 48 9.34 -7.07 -12.00
C ILE A 48 8.10 -6.33 -12.52
N ASP A 49 7.77 -6.44 -13.81
CA ASP A 49 6.60 -5.75 -14.38
C ASP A 49 5.30 -6.31 -13.80
N THR A 50 5.22 -7.64 -13.67
CA THR A 50 4.10 -8.33 -13.00
C THR A 50 4.00 -7.94 -11.53
N MET A 51 5.14 -7.84 -10.83
CA MET A 51 5.20 -7.37 -9.45
C MET A 51 4.65 -5.95 -9.33
N GLU A 52 5.09 -5.01 -10.17
CA GLU A 52 4.63 -3.62 -10.16
C GLU A 52 3.13 -3.50 -10.45
N LYS A 53 2.63 -4.18 -11.48
CA LYS A 53 1.19 -4.20 -11.80
C LYS A 53 0.37 -4.70 -10.61
N THR A 54 0.83 -5.77 -9.96
CA THR A 54 0.15 -6.34 -8.79
C THR A 54 0.25 -5.42 -7.56
N PHE A 55 1.38 -4.75 -7.36
CA PHE A 55 1.54 -3.75 -6.30
C PHE A 55 0.49 -2.65 -6.40
N TRP A 56 0.33 -2.04 -7.58
CA TRP A 56 -0.62 -0.95 -7.80
C TRP A 56 -2.07 -1.40 -7.74
N MET A 57 -2.35 -2.63 -8.15
CA MET A 57 -3.66 -3.26 -7.96
C MET A 57 -4.04 -3.33 -6.49
N ILE A 58 -3.18 -3.92 -5.66
CA ILE A 58 -3.41 -4.07 -4.22
C ILE A 58 -3.47 -2.71 -3.55
N PHE A 59 -2.64 -1.75 -4.00
CA PHE A 59 -2.69 -0.38 -3.52
C PHE A 59 -4.06 0.26 -3.78
N GLY A 60 -4.62 0.07 -4.97
CA GLY A 60 -5.97 0.51 -5.32
C GLY A 60 -7.04 -0.11 -4.41
N LEU A 61 -7.01 -1.43 -4.21
CA LEU A 61 -7.92 -2.14 -3.30
C LEU A 61 -7.83 -1.65 -1.86
N TRP A 62 -6.62 -1.36 -1.39
CA TRP A 62 -6.41 -0.80 -0.06
C TRP A 62 -6.96 0.62 0.03
N ARG A 63 -6.71 1.47 -0.98
CA ARG A 63 -7.20 2.85 -1.03
C ARG A 63 -8.72 2.93 -1.08
N SER A 64 -9.38 2.00 -1.78
CA SER A 64 -10.85 1.85 -1.81
C SER A 64 -11.43 1.17 -0.57
N LYS A 65 -10.61 0.85 0.44
CA LYS A 65 -11.00 0.15 1.66
C LYS A 65 -11.62 -1.23 1.41
N SER A 66 -11.32 -1.89 0.29
CA SER A 66 -11.88 -3.20 -0.06
C SER A 66 -11.52 -4.31 0.95
N PHE A 67 -10.43 -4.12 1.70
CA PHE A 67 -10.03 -5.05 2.77
C PHE A 67 -10.74 -4.79 4.10
N HIS A 68 -11.37 -3.63 4.32
CA HIS A 68 -12.00 -3.28 5.60
C HIS A 68 -13.08 -4.27 6.07
N PRO A 69 -14.00 -4.73 5.19
CA PRO A 69 -15.00 -5.73 5.57
C PRO A 69 -14.40 -7.09 5.97
N LEU A 70 -13.16 -7.37 5.55
CA LEU A 70 -12.45 -8.61 5.82
C LEU A 70 -11.61 -8.54 7.11
N LEU A 71 -11.54 -7.37 7.75
CA LEU A 71 -10.77 -7.22 8.98
C LEU A 71 -11.47 -7.91 10.15
N ARG A 72 -10.69 -8.64 10.93
CA ARG A 72 -11.11 -9.33 12.14
C ARG A 72 -10.42 -8.72 13.37
N GLY A 73 -10.95 -9.01 14.55
CA GLY A 73 -10.42 -8.50 15.82
C GLY A 73 -11.03 -7.17 16.22
N SER A 74 -11.38 -7.05 17.50
CA SER A 74 -12.07 -5.88 18.06
C SER A 74 -11.10 -4.77 18.45
N VAL A 75 -10.03 -5.11 19.16
CA VAL A 75 -9.05 -4.13 19.67
C VAL A 75 -8.03 -3.76 18.60
N ILE A 76 -7.47 -4.76 17.91
CA ILE A 76 -6.49 -4.57 16.84
C ILE A 76 -7.01 -5.31 15.60
N PRO A 77 -7.60 -4.58 14.64
CA PRO A 77 -8.07 -5.17 13.39
C PRO A 77 -6.91 -5.81 12.62
N PHE A 78 -7.15 -6.95 11.98
CA PHE A 78 -6.16 -7.64 11.15
C PHE A 78 -6.84 -8.40 10.01
N ILE A 79 -6.10 -8.64 8.93
CA ILE A 79 -6.54 -9.52 7.83
C ILE A 79 -5.73 -10.81 7.89
N ASN A 80 -6.41 -11.96 7.82
CA ASN A 80 -5.71 -13.23 7.74
C ASN A 80 -5.22 -13.49 6.29
N LEU A 81 -4.35 -14.48 6.15
CA LEU A 81 -3.71 -14.78 4.87
C LEU A 81 -4.70 -15.31 3.83
N ASP A 82 -5.70 -16.08 4.24
CA ASP A 82 -6.63 -16.76 3.34
C ASP A 82 -7.66 -15.80 2.75
N ASP A 83 -8.24 -14.93 3.59
CA ASP A 83 -9.15 -13.85 3.17
C ASP A 83 -8.43 -12.88 2.22
N LEU A 84 -7.16 -12.55 2.51
CA LEU A 84 -6.33 -11.72 1.64
C LEU A 84 -6.11 -12.40 0.27
N LYS A 85 -5.71 -13.69 0.27
CA LYS A 85 -5.50 -14.46 -0.97
C LYS A 85 -6.78 -14.56 -1.80
N ALA A 86 -7.91 -14.81 -1.16
CA ALA A 86 -9.21 -14.90 -1.83
C ALA A 86 -9.58 -13.57 -2.49
N CYS A 87 -9.46 -12.46 -1.74
CA CYS A 87 -9.75 -11.12 -2.25
C CYS A 87 -8.86 -10.74 -3.44
N ILE A 88 -7.55 -10.97 -3.35
CA ILE A 88 -6.62 -10.67 -4.45
C ILE A 88 -6.92 -11.56 -5.67
N SER A 89 -7.20 -12.85 -5.47
CA SER A 89 -7.52 -13.77 -6.58
C SER A 89 -8.80 -13.36 -7.32
N GLN A 90 -9.81 -12.90 -6.59
CA GLN A 90 -11.04 -12.36 -7.16
C GLN A 90 -10.78 -11.06 -7.93
N ALA A 91 -9.95 -10.17 -7.38
CA ALA A 91 -9.56 -8.93 -8.04
C ALA A 91 -8.82 -9.20 -9.36
N ILE A 92 -7.85 -10.11 -9.36
CA ILE A 92 -7.12 -10.53 -10.58
C ILE A 92 -8.10 -11.04 -11.63
N THR A 93 -9.01 -11.95 -11.25
CA THR A 93 -10.01 -12.51 -12.17
C THR A 93 -10.90 -11.44 -12.79
N THR A 94 -11.27 -10.43 -12.00
CA THR A 94 -12.10 -9.31 -12.46
C THR A 94 -11.33 -8.39 -13.40
N LEU A 95 -10.06 -8.14 -13.10
CA LEU A 95 -9.20 -7.25 -13.89
C LEU A 95 -8.74 -7.89 -15.21
N SER A 96 -8.56 -9.21 -15.24
CA SER A 96 -8.32 -9.95 -16.48
C SER A 96 -9.44 -9.76 -17.51
N ARG A 97 -10.65 -9.35 -17.11
CA ARG A 97 -11.76 -9.08 -18.03
C ARG A 97 -11.63 -7.71 -18.72
N ASN A 98 -10.98 -6.74 -18.10
CA ASN A 98 -10.87 -5.36 -18.60
C ASN A 98 -9.46 -4.76 -18.34
N PRO A 99 -8.42 -5.25 -19.03
CA PRO A 99 -7.02 -4.84 -18.78
C PRO A 99 -6.74 -3.36 -19.12
N ASP A 100 -7.35 -2.83 -20.18
CA ASP A 100 -7.10 -1.45 -20.63
C ASP A 100 -7.59 -0.41 -19.62
N GLN A 101 -8.78 -0.65 -19.06
CA GLN A 101 -9.35 0.21 -18.03
C GLN A 101 -8.48 0.19 -16.77
N PHE A 102 -7.95 -0.98 -16.40
CA PHE A 102 -7.03 -1.10 -15.26
C PHE A 102 -5.76 -0.29 -15.48
N HIS A 103 -5.13 -0.40 -16.65
CA HIS A 103 -3.92 0.35 -16.97
C HIS A 103 -4.14 1.87 -16.87
N LYS A 104 -5.27 2.36 -17.42
CA LYS A 104 -5.66 3.77 -17.31
C LYS A 104 -5.85 4.20 -15.86
N ASN A 105 -6.59 3.41 -15.08
CA ASN A 105 -6.86 3.69 -13.67
C ASN A 105 -5.57 3.71 -12.83
N VAL A 106 -4.65 2.77 -13.05
CA VAL A 106 -3.34 2.74 -12.37
C VAL A 106 -2.53 3.99 -12.68
N LYS A 107 -2.49 4.42 -13.95
CA LYS A 107 -1.79 5.66 -14.34
C LYS A 107 -2.37 6.88 -13.63
N THR A 108 -3.69 7.03 -13.62
CA THR A 108 -4.37 8.13 -12.92
C THR A 108 -4.09 8.08 -11.42
N LEU A 109 -4.17 6.91 -10.80
CA LEU A 109 -3.95 6.74 -9.37
C LEU A 109 -2.52 7.10 -8.96
N ARG A 110 -1.51 6.80 -9.78
CA ARG A 110 -0.12 7.24 -9.56
C ARG A 110 0.01 8.75 -9.55
N SER A 111 -0.60 9.43 -10.53
CA SER A 111 -0.59 10.89 -10.59
C SER A 111 -1.27 11.53 -9.38
N LEU A 112 -2.37 10.95 -8.90
CA LEU A 112 -3.07 11.43 -7.71
C LEU A 112 -2.23 11.25 -6.43
N GLU A 113 -1.53 10.13 -6.29
CA GLU A 113 -0.66 9.88 -5.14
C GLU A 113 0.51 10.88 -5.08
N GLU A 114 1.11 11.21 -6.23
CA GLU A 114 2.18 12.21 -6.31
C GLU A 114 1.67 13.61 -5.95
N LEU A 115 0.50 14.00 -6.47
CA LEU A 115 -0.13 15.27 -6.11
C LEU A 115 -0.46 15.35 -4.62
N GLU A 116 -1.02 14.28 -4.04
CA GLU A 116 -1.31 14.22 -2.61
C GLU A 116 -0.03 14.40 -1.76
N LYS A 117 1.07 13.77 -2.18
CA LYS A 117 2.37 13.91 -1.53
C LYS A 117 2.92 15.34 -1.62
N GLN A 118 2.79 15.98 -2.79
CA GLN A 118 3.18 17.37 -2.99
C GLN A 118 2.36 18.30 -2.09
N TYR A 119 1.05 18.14 -2.05
CA TYR A 119 0.20 18.97 -1.18
C TYR A 119 0.51 18.80 0.30
N LYS A 120 0.76 17.57 0.77
CA LYS A 120 1.19 17.32 2.15
C LYS A 120 2.51 18.03 2.48
N THR A 121 3.46 18.00 1.55
CA THR A 121 4.75 18.70 1.72
C THR A 121 4.54 20.21 1.78
N ASN A 122 3.71 20.76 0.89
CA ASN A 122 3.39 22.19 0.88
C ASN A 122 2.72 22.64 2.19
N LEU A 123 1.81 21.84 2.76
CA LEU A 123 1.20 22.12 4.06
C LEU A 123 2.25 22.18 5.19
N LEU A 124 3.19 21.25 5.23
CA LEU A 124 4.29 21.25 6.21
C LEU A 124 5.23 22.46 6.04
N LEU A 125 5.50 22.87 4.80
CA LEU A 125 6.30 24.05 4.51
C LEU A 125 5.60 25.33 4.97
N ILE A 126 4.29 25.45 4.73
CA ILE A 126 3.48 26.58 5.21
C ILE A 126 3.51 26.66 6.73
N GLU A 127 3.36 25.52 7.42
CA GLU A 127 3.44 25.48 8.89
C GLU A 127 4.83 25.90 9.40
N SER A 128 5.90 25.43 8.75
CA SER A 128 7.28 25.78 9.08
C SER A 128 7.56 27.27 8.87
N ALA A 129 7.05 27.85 7.78
CA ALA A 129 7.17 29.28 7.50
C ALA A 129 6.45 30.13 8.58
N ARG A 130 5.24 29.73 8.98
CA ARG A 130 4.51 30.40 10.09
C ARG A 130 5.32 30.39 11.39
N LYS A 131 5.90 29.24 11.75
CA LYS A 131 6.76 29.10 12.93
C LYS A 131 8.00 30.00 12.85
N ALA A 132 8.66 30.06 11.70
CA ALA A 132 9.84 30.89 11.49
C ALA A 132 9.55 32.39 11.63
N ILE A 133 8.44 32.86 11.05
CA ILE A 133 7.99 34.26 11.19
C ILE A 133 7.77 34.60 12.66
N PHE A 134 7.04 33.74 13.39
CA PHE A 134 6.75 33.99 14.80
C PHE A 134 8.01 33.96 15.68
N TYR A 135 8.93 33.02 15.41
CA TYR A 135 10.22 32.95 16.09
C TYR A 135 11.05 34.23 15.90
N GLN A 136 11.08 34.78 14.68
CA GLN A 136 11.76 36.05 14.39
C GLN A 136 11.17 37.23 15.19
N CYS A 137 9.86 37.24 15.44
CA CYS A 137 9.22 38.26 16.28
C CYS A 137 9.59 38.14 17.77
N ILE A 138 9.81 36.93 18.27
CA ILE A 138 10.13 36.68 19.69
C ILE A 138 11.61 36.92 20.01
N VAL A 139 12.52 36.47 19.14
CA VAL A 139 13.96 36.46 19.42
C VAL A 139 14.64 37.80 19.11
N LYS A 140 14.00 38.72 18.38
CA LYS A 140 14.51 40.10 18.19
C LYS A 140 14.28 41.03 19.41
N ARG A 141 14.35 40.51 20.63
CA ARG A 141 14.47 41.28 21.88
C ARG A 141 15.87 41.11 22.44
#